data_AF-A0A4S1CAI8-F1
#
_entry.id   AF-A0A4S1CAI8-F1
#
_cell.length_a   1.000
_cell.length_b   1.000
_cell.length_c   1.000
_cell.angle_alpha   90.00
_cell.angle_beta   90.00
_cell.angle_gamma   90.00
#
_symmetry.space_group_name_H-M   'P 1'
#
loop_
_entity.id
_entity.type
_entity.pdbx_description
1 polymer ?
#
loop_
_entity_poly.entity_id
_entity_poly.type
_entity_poly.pdbx_seq_one_letter_code
_entity_poly.pdbx_strand_id
1 'polypeptide(L)'
;MKRHPILLIHGLLLAALFCHQAAAADAPSSVAPAASVSAPAPERAVAPFKPQSTYADRVLAEDTVWKGEVLVEGAVTVAPQATLTVEAGTVVRFKKGAGEPVLVVQGRLVASGSKEEPIRFSSLFAAPAAGDWQGIVLLGSEKNNLLENCRIEGTVTGIEALFANLTLKGVRAERSATGMRFQDALVTIEGGGASDCDTGMSFIQSEATVRGVSVVGNRVGMEVRHTSIYMQDGSLAMNRSAFSCDSCRLKLAGGAVLDNGRGVTLFETEGSVTGVKLARNSDYGLSLTGSRVRVSDNVITGNGTQGMLVFDGSAVAWDNVISGNAGHDIYNAGNEEFRAPNNHWGEGGPKIYDNSGRGRVNVNPKR
;
A
#
# COMPACT_ATOMS: atom_id res chain seq x y z
N MET A 1 49.29 25.80 12.01
CA MET A 1 47.96 25.97 11.36
C MET A 1 47.19 24.69 11.54
N LYS A 2 46.19 24.69 12.42
CA LYS A 2 45.37 23.52 12.77
C LYS A 2 44.38 23.25 11.63
N ARG A 3 44.32 22.00 11.15
CA ARG A 3 43.27 21.52 10.24
C ARG A 3 42.14 20.91 11.07
N HIS A 4 40.94 21.45 10.93
CA HIS A 4 39.70 20.87 11.46
C HIS A 4 39.20 19.75 10.54
N PRO A 5 38.69 18.63 11.07
CA PRO A 5 37.95 17.65 10.29
C PRO A 5 36.47 18.05 10.18
N ILE A 6 35.91 17.92 8.99
CA ILE A 6 34.48 18.08 8.71
C ILE A 6 33.80 16.77 9.09
N LEU A 7 32.96 16.80 10.13
CA LEU A 7 32.04 15.71 10.47
C LEU A 7 30.88 15.68 9.48
N LEU A 8 30.59 14.49 8.95
CA LEU A 8 29.36 14.19 8.22
C LEU A 8 28.13 14.37 9.11
N ILE A 9 27.15 15.10 8.59
CA ILE A 9 25.83 15.31 9.17
C ILE A 9 25.04 14.01 9.09
N HIS A 10 24.83 13.35 10.24
CA HIS A 10 23.71 12.45 10.48
C HIS A 10 22.66 13.21 11.28
N GLY A 11 21.40 13.14 10.86
CA GLY A 11 20.25 13.48 11.71
C GLY A 11 19.34 14.52 11.11
N LEU A 12 18.20 14.06 10.60
CA LEU A 12 16.93 14.80 10.57
C LEU A 12 15.81 13.79 10.32
N LEU A 13 15.40 13.11 11.40
CA LEU A 13 14.08 12.50 11.51
C LEU A 13 13.31 13.39 12.50
N LEU A 14 12.42 14.23 11.98
CA LEU A 14 11.54 15.07 12.78
C LEU A 14 10.43 14.18 13.35
N ALA A 15 10.42 14.01 14.67
CA ALA A 15 9.28 13.52 15.42
C ALA A 15 8.43 14.72 15.83
N ALA A 16 7.17 14.76 15.40
CA ALA A 16 6.15 15.64 15.95
C ALA A 16 4.98 14.77 16.40
N LEU A 17 4.80 14.63 17.70
CA LEU A 17 3.57 14.19 18.33
C LEU A 17 3.44 14.91 19.67
N PHE A 18 2.57 15.92 19.68
CA PHE A 18 1.92 16.40 20.88
C PHE A 18 0.96 15.31 21.35
N CYS A 19 1.05 14.89 22.61
CA CYS A 19 -0.06 14.21 23.26
C CYS A 19 -0.12 14.59 24.75
N HIS A 20 -1.36 14.76 25.19
CA HIS A 20 -1.81 15.23 26.49
C HIS A 20 -1.30 14.39 27.66
N GLN A 21 -1.09 15.08 28.77
CA GLN A 21 -0.78 14.54 30.09
C GLN A 21 -2.00 13.80 30.66
N ALA A 22 -1.85 12.51 30.96
CA ALA A 22 -2.77 11.75 31.81
C ALA A 22 -1.98 10.95 32.84
N ALA A 23 -2.49 10.95 34.07
CA ALA A 23 -1.79 10.61 35.30
C ALA A 23 -1.33 9.14 35.42
N ALA A 24 -0.21 8.97 36.12
CA ALA A 24 0.42 7.70 36.44
C ALA A 24 -0.40 6.89 37.47
N ALA A 25 -0.49 5.58 37.24
CA ALA A 25 -0.84 4.59 38.25
C ALA A 25 0.14 3.40 38.13
N ASP A 26 0.88 3.12 39.21
CA ASP A 26 1.86 2.06 39.32
C ASP A 26 1.21 0.65 39.26
N ALA A 27 1.81 -0.24 38.47
CA ALA A 27 1.53 -1.68 38.50
C ALA A 27 2.85 -2.47 38.62
N PRO A 28 2.89 -3.58 39.39
CA PRO A 28 4.15 -4.24 39.76
C PRO A 28 4.74 -5.10 38.64
N SER A 29 6.08 -5.11 38.59
CA SER A 29 6.93 -5.85 37.65
C SER A 29 6.81 -7.38 37.82
N SER A 30 6.34 -8.09 36.80
CA SER A 30 6.51 -9.55 36.67
C SER A 30 7.69 -9.87 35.74
N VAL A 31 8.66 -10.65 36.23
CA VAL A 31 9.83 -11.11 35.48
C VAL A 31 9.38 -12.05 34.34
N ALA A 32 9.69 -11.68 33.09
CA ALA A 32 9.40 -12.51 31.91
C ALA A 32 10.40 -13.69 31.82
N PRO A 33 9.94 -14.91 31.46
CA PRO A 33 10.83 -16.05 31.28
C PRO A 33 11.67 -15.90 30.01
N ALA A 34 12.92 -16.34 30.08
CA ALA A 34 13.92 -16.24 29.01
C ALA A 34 13.43 -16.95 27.72
N ALA A 35 13.51 -16.24 26.60
CA ALA A 35 13.17 -16.75 25.28
C ALA A 35 14.10 -17.92 24.88
N SER A 36 13.49 -19.04 24.51
CA SER A 36 14.17 -20.18 23.91
C SER A 36 14.76 -19.78 22.55
N VAL A 37 16.08 -19.91 22.40
CA VAL A 37 16.78 -19.62 21.15
C VAL A 37 16.44 -20.72 20.13
N SER A 38 15.67 -20.39 19.09
CA SER A 38 15.35 -21.33 18.01
C SER A 38 16.59 -21.63 17.16
N ALA A 39 16.75 -22.88 16.73
CA ALA A 39 17.81 -23.32 15.82
C ALA A 39 17.90 -22.42 14.56
N PRO A 40 19.12 -22.19 14.00
CA PRO A 40 19.28 -21.37 12.81
C PRO A 40 18.55 -22.00 11.62
N ALA A 41 17.82 -21.18 10.86
CA ALA A 41 17.11 -21.61 9.66
C ALA A 41 18.11 -22.20 8.64
N PRO A 42 17.73 -23.23 7.88
CA PRO A 42 18.59 -23.82 6.86
C PRO A 42 19.01 -22.77 5.81
N GLU A 43 20.27 -22.86 5.39
CA GLU A 43 20.86 -21.95 4.40
C GLU A 43 20.10 -22.05 3.06
N ARG A 44 19.60 -20.91 2.57
CA ARG A 44 18.78 -20.86 1.35
C ARG A 44 19.65 -20.98 0.10
N ALA A 45 19.19 -21.78 -0.87
CA ALA A 45 19.89 -21.95 -2.14
C ALA A 45 19.94 -20.66 -2.97
N VAL A 46 21.05 -20.46 -3.67
CA VAL A 46 21.25 -19.37 -4.64
C VAL A 46 20.64 -19.74 -5.99
N ALA A 47 20.02 -18.78 -6.68
CA ALA A 47 19.51 -18.98 -8.03
C ALA A 47 20.66 -19.18 -9.04
N PRO A 48 20.51 -20.05 -10.07
CA PRO A 48 21.46 -20.10 -11.17
C PRO A 48 21.59 -18.71 -11.81
N PHE A 49 22.80 -18.17 -11.78
CA PHE A 49 23.05 -16.78 -12.17
C PHE A 49 24.51 -16.58 -12.57
N LYS A 50 24.75 -15.97 -13.73
CA LYS A 50 26.07 -15.61 -14.25
C LYS A 50 26.09 -14.13 -14.64
N PRO A 51 26.46 -13.23 -13.71
CA PRO A 51 26.39 -11.80 -13.96
C PRO A 51 27.29 -11.38 -15.12
N GLN A 52 26.73 -10.58 -16.02
CA GLN A 52 27.45 -9.87 -17.07
C GLN A 52 28.05 -8.56 -16.55
N SER A 53 27.37 -7.93 -15.59
CA SER A 53 27.82 -6.71 -14.91
C SER A 53 27.70 -6.89 -13.40
N THR A 54 28.63 -6.32 -12.64
CA THR A 54 28.59 -6.31 -11.17
C THR A 54 28.86 -4.91 -10.65
N TYR A 55 28.04 -4.47 -9.69
CA TYR A 55 28.14 -3.17 -9.03
C TYR A 55 28.24 -3.41 -7.52
N ALA A 56 29.31 -2.89 -6.91
CA ALA A 56 29.53 -2.99 -5.48
C ALA A 56 29.79 -1.60 -4.87
N ASP A 57 28.94 -1.17 -3.94
CA ASP A 57 29.07 0.12 -3.21
C ASP A 57 29.43 1.31 -4.13
N ARG A 58 28.65 1.49 -5.20
CA ARG A 58 29.01 2.37 -6.34
C ARG A 58 28.04 3.52 -6.55
N VAL A 59 28.60 4.70 -6.81
CA VAL A 59 27.85 5.84 -7.32
C VAL A 59 27.91 5.87 -8.84
N LEU A 60 26.75 5.92 -9.49
CA LEU A 60 26.59 6.16 -10.92
C LEU A 60 26.46 7.67 -11.13
N ALA A 61 27.58 8.33 -11.43
CA ALA A 61 27.67 9.78 -11.61
C ALA A 61 27.27 10.25 -13.02
N GLU A 62 27.14 9.32 -13.95
CA GLU A 62 26.87 9.54 -15.36
C GLU A 62 25.82 8.53 -15.84
N ASP A 63 25.18 8.85 -16.97
CA ASP A 63 24.11 8.02 -17.52
C ASP A 63 24.62 6.59 -17.76
N THR A 64 23.89 5.63 -17.22
CA THR A 64 24.30 4.22 -17.17
C THR A 64 23.18 3.34 -17.70
N VAL A 65 23.52 2.33 -18.49
CA VAL A 65 22.58 1.34 -19.01
C VAL A 65 22.85 -0.02 -18.38
N TRP A 66 21.81 -0.64 -17.85
CA TRP A 66 21.79 -2.03 -17.39
C TRP A 66 21.04 -2.90 -18.38
N LYS A 67 21.65 -4.05 -18.71
CA LYS A 67 21.11 -5.07 -19.60
C LYS A 67 21.59 -6.47 -19.22
N GLY A 68 20.80 -7.48 -19.55
CA GLY A 68 21.14 -8.89 -19.26
C GLY A 68 21.13 -9.21 -17.77
N GLU A 69 22.14 -9.93 -17.30
CA GLU A 69 22.27 -10.35 -15.89
C GLU A 69 23.15 -9.38 -15.10
N VAL A 70 22.58 -8.65 -14.13
CA VAL A 70 23.27 -7.63 -13.33
C VAL A 70 23.31 -8.03 -11.85
N LEU A 71 24.49 -8.08 -11.25
CA LEU A 71 24.68 -8.30 -9.82
C LEU A 71 24.87 -6.97 -9.10
N VAL A 72 24.17 -6.79 -7.98
CA VAL A 72 24.37 -5.67 -7.05
C VAL A 72 24.78 -6.22 -5.69
N GLU A 73 25.92 -5.74 -5.18
CA GLU A 73 26.47 -6.03 -3.86
C GLU A 73 26.53 -4.71 -3.06
N GLY A 74 25.83 -4.61 -1.92
CA GLY A 74 25.75 -3.34 -1.20
C GLY A 74 24.99 -2.25 -1.95
N ALA A 75 25.36 -0.98 -1.75
CA ALA A 75 24.58 0.15 -2.24
C ALA A 75 24.99 0.58 -3.66
N VAL A 76 24.01 0.75 -4.55
CA VAL A 76 24.20 1.47 -5.81
C VAL A 76 23.39 2.75 -5.79
N THR A 77 24.06 3.89 -5.97
CA THR A 77 23.41 5.20 -5.94
C THR A 77 23.46 5.84 -7.32
N VAL A 78 22.29 6.12 -7.90
CA VAL A 78 22.17 6.99 -9.08
C VAL A 78 22.26 8.44 -8.60
N ALA A 79 23.38 9.10 -8.91
CA ALA A 79 23.64 10.46 -8.46
C ALA A 79 22.62 11.45 -9.04
N PRO A 80 22.47 12.65 -8.44
CA PRO A 80 21.72 13.74 -9.05
C PRO A 80 22.16 13.96 -10.50
N GLN A 81 21.21 14.31 -11.35
CA GLN A 81 21.36 14.49 -12.80
C GLN A 81 21.63 13.24 -13.64
N ALA A 82 22.23 12.18 -13.10
CA ALA A 82 22.42 10.92 -13.82
C ALA A 82 21.11 10.16 -14.05
N THR A 83 21.07 9.38 -15.12
CA THR A 83 19.96 8.48 -15.45
C THR A 83 20.45 7.04 -15.45
N LEU A 84 19.78 6.18 -14.69
CA LEU A 84 19.89 4.74 -14.84
C LEU A 84 18.78 4.23 -15.76
N THR A 85 19.17 3.68 -16.90
CA THR A 85 18.27 3.00 -17.84
C THR A 85 18.42 1.50 -17.68
N VAL A 86 17.32 0.79 -17.48
CA VAL A 86 17.28 -0.68 -17.42
C VAL A 86 16.48 -1.18 -18.61
N GLU A 87 17.12 -1.95 -19.48
CA GLU A 87 16.53 -2.48 -20.71
C GLU A 87 15.57 -3.65 -20.41
N ALA A 88 14.63 -3.91 -21.32
CA ALA A 88 13.71 -5.04 -21.23
C ALA A 88 14.46 -6.39 -21.08
N GLY A 89 13.85 -7.34 -20.38
CA GLY A 89 14.44 -8.66 -20.11
C GLY A 89 15.62 -8.67 -19.12
N THR A 90 16.04 -7.52 -18.60
CA THR A 90 17.12 -7.45 -17.60
C THR A 90 16.71 -8.13 -16.29
N VAL A 91 17.62 -8.94 -15.75
CA VAL A 91 17.51 -9.54 -14.41
C VAL A 91 18.58 -8.94 -13.51
N VAL A 92 18.15 -8.15 -12.54
CA VAL A 92 18.99 -7.55 -11.50
C VAL A 92 18.86 -8.37 -10.22
N ARG A 93 19.96 -8.93 -9.74
CA ARG A 93 20.02 -9.69 -8.49
C ARG A 93 20.80 -8.94 -7.42
N PHE A 94 20.20 -8.82 -6.25
CA PHE A 94 20.78 -8.18 -5.07
C PHE A 94 21.30 -9.25 -4.12
N LYS A 95 22.60 -9.18 -3.80
CA LYS A 95 23.26 -10.13 -2.91
C LYS A 95 23.44 -9.51 -1.53
N LYS A 96 22.84 -10.15 -0.54
CA LYS A 96 23.06 -9.82 0.86
C LYS A 96 24.50 -10.16 1.24
N GLY A 97 25.24 -9.17 1.70
CA GLY A 97 26.66 -9.27 2.08
C GLY A 97 26.93 -8.62 3.43
N ALA A 98 28.10 -8.01 3.59
CA ALA A 98 28.41 -7.22 4.79
C ALA A 98 27.62 -5.91 4.85
N GLY A 99 27.26 -5.34 3.70
CA GLY A 99 26.34 -4.21 3.57
C GLY A 99 24.93 -4.65 3.14
N GLU A 100 23.96 -3.77 3.36
CA GLU A 100 22.57 -3.99 2.94
C GLU A 100 22.40 -3.59 1.47
N PRO A 101 22.07 -4.55 0.57
CA PRO A 101 21.98 -4.25 -0.84
C PRO A 101 20.75 -3.39 -1.17
N VAL A 102 20.97 -2.29 -1.89
CA VAL A 102 19.94 -1.27 -2.18
C VAL A 102 20.25 -0.54 -3.48
N LEU A 103 19.20 -0.19 -4.25
CA LEU A 103 19.30 0.77 -5.34
C LEU A 103 18.73 2.10 -4.89
N VAL A 104 19.59 3.08 -4.63
CA VAL A 104 19.19 4.45 -4.28
C VAL A 104 19.21 5.32 -5.53
N VAL A 105 18.14 6.07 -5.76
CA VAL A 105 17.97 6.92 -6.95
C VAL A 105 17.70 8.34 -6.51
N GLN A 106 18.74 9.19 -6.61
CA GLN A 106 18.65 10.64 -6.45
C GLN A 106 18.57 11.34 -7.82
N GLY A 107 19.04 10.67 -8.88
CA GLY A 107 18.89 11.08 -10.28
C GLY A 107 17.55 10.66 -10.87
N ARG A 108 17.59 9.90 -11.98
CA ARG A 108 16.40 9.35 -12.65
C ARG A 108 16.54 7.85 -12.88
N LEU A 109 15.45 7.12 -12.70
CA LEU A 109 15.32 5.72 -13.10
C LEU A 109 14.35 5.58 -14.27
N VAL A 110 14.78 4.87 -15.32
CA VAL A 110 13.96 4.47 -16.46
C VAL A 110 14.12 2.96 -16.65
N ALA A 111 13.16 2.17 -16.15
CA ALA A 111 13.13 0.72 -16.33
C ALA A 111 11.97 0.36 -17.26
N SER A 112 12.28 0.09 -18.53
CA SER A 112 11.26 -0.09 -19.59
C SER A 112 11.16 -1.55 -20.02
N GLY A 113 10.51 -2.38 -19.20
CA GLY A 113 10.21 -3.77 -19.54
C GLY A 113 8.98 -3.90 -20.44
N SER A 114 8.85 -5.03 -21.13
CA SER A 114 7.64 -5.39 -21.89
C SER A 114 6.86 -6.52 -21.17
N LYS A 115 5.68 -6.87 -21.67
CA LYS A 115 4.92 -8.01 -21.14
C LYS A 115 5.63 -9.33 -21.43
N GLU A 116 6.29 -9.39 -22.58
CA GLU A 116 7.04 -10.55 -23.09
C GLU A 116 8.41 -10.68 -22.39
N GLU A 117 9.06 -9.54 -22.12
CA GLU A 117 10.39 -9.45 -21.52
C GLU A 117 10.35 -8.49 -20.32
N PRO A 118 9.71 -8.89 -19.20
CA PRO A 118 9.65 -8.06 -18.01
C PRO A 118 11.03 -7.90 -17.37
N ILE A 119 11.27 -6.76 -16.75
CA ILE A 119 12.48 -6.54 -15.94
C ILE A 119 12.26 -7.16 -14.55
N ARG A 120 13.24 -7.90 -14.04
CA ARG A 120 13.17 -8.52 -12.71
C ARG A 120 14.23 -7.94 -11.78
N PHE A 121 13.79 -7.37 -10.67
CA PHE A 121 14.63 -7.00 -9.53
C PHE A 121 14.35 -7.99 -8.40
N SER A 122 15.34 -8.77 -7.99
CA SER A 122 15.12 -9.83 -7.00
C SER A 122 16.37 -10.08 -6.16
N SER A 123 16.24 -10.85 -5.10
CA SER A 123 17.41 -11.32 -4.35
C SER A 123 18.26 -12.31 -5.16
N LEU A 124 19.47 -12.60 -4.67
CA LEU A 124 20.30 -13.68 -5.22
C LEU A 124 19.74 -15.10 -4.88
N PHE A 125 18.84 -15.22 -3.92
CA PHE A 125 18.28 -16.53 -3.52
C PHE A 125 17.28 -17.06 -4.55
N ALA A 126 17.24 -18.39 -4.71
CA ALA A 126 16.29 -19.07 -5.59
C ALA A 126 14.83 -18.89 -5.14
N ALA A 127 14.62 -18.73 -3.83
CA ALA A 127 13.34 -18.38 -3.23
C ALA A 127 13.47 -17.03 -2.50
N PRO A 128 13.13 -15.91 -3.18
CA PRO A 128 13.16 -14.58 -2.57
C PRO A 128 12.20 -14.49 -1.40
N ALA A 129 12.68 -13.95 -0.28
CA ALA A 129 11.89 -13.67 0.91
C ALA A 129 12.06 -12.22 1.35
N ALA A 130 11.06 -11.69 2.05
CA ALA A 130 11.10 -10.32 2.57
C ALA A 130 12.38 -10.07 3.39
N GLY A 131 13.06 -8.97 3.10
CA GLY A 131 14.29 -8.56 3.79
C GLY A 131 15.60 -9.15 3.23
N ASP A 132 15.57 -9.79 2.06
CA ASP A 132 16.79 -10.24 1.38
C ASP A 132 17.62 -9.06 0.85
N TRP A 133 16.93 -7.97 0.49
CA TRP A 133 17.53 -6.71 0.11
C TRP A 133 16.58 -5.55 0.44
N GLN A 134 17.10 -4.32 0.46
CA GLN A 134 16.34 -3.18 0.95
C GLN A 134 15.20 -2.81 -0.01
N GLY A 135 15.50 -2.69 -1.30
CA GLY A 135 14.55 -2.20 -2.29
C GLY A 135 15.13 -1.18 -3.28
N ILE A 136 14.21 -0.59 -4.05
CA ILE A 136 14.48 0.56 -4.90
C ILE A 136 14.00 1.81 -4.15
N VAL A 137 14.91 2.70 -3.79
CA VAL A 137 14.62 3.92 -3.03
C VAL A 137 14.78 5.14 -3.94
N LEU A 138 13.68 5.77 -4.34
CA LEU A 138 13.68 7.08 -5.00
C LEU A 138 13.72 8.15 -3.90
N LEU A 139 14.79 8.91 -3.81
CA LEU A 139 15.02 9.85 -2.71
C LEU A 139 15.28 11.26 -3.25
N GLY A 140 14.30 12.17 -3.08
CA GLY A 140 14.40 13.54 -3.58
C GLY A 140 14.55 13.61 -5.11
N SER A 141 14.04 12.60 -5.82
CA SER A 141 14.16 12.50 -7.26
C SER A 141 13.06 13.34 -7.93
N GLU A 142 13.43 14.55 -8.34
CA GLU A 142 12.51 15.50 -8.96
C GLU A 142 12.18 15.16 -10.42
N LYS A 143 13.00 14.32 -11.07
CA LYS A 143 12.76 13.85 -12.45
C LYS A 143 11.62 12.83 -12.48
N ASN A 144 10.91 12.75 -13.60
CA ASN A 144 9.89 11.71 -13.80
C ASN A 144 10.55 10.33 -13.95
N ASN A 145 10.48 9.55 -12.87
CA ASN A 145 10.89 8.15 -12.86
C ASN A 145 9.85 7.29 -13.56
N LEU A 146 10.30 6.29 -14.30
CA LEU A 146 9.43 5.40 -15.06
C LEU A 146 9.82 3.95 -14.81
N LEU A 147 8.84 3.15 -14.40
CA LEU A 147 8.96 1.69 -14.38
C LEU A 147 7.78 1.08 -15.14
N GLU A 148 8.09 0.28 -16.15
CA GLU A 148 7.11 -0.44 -16.96
C GLU A 148 7.41 -1.94 -16.93
N ASN A 149 6.37 -2.77 -16.72
CA ASN A 149 6.42 -4.23 -16.65
C ASN A 149 7.57 -4.79 -15.79
N CYS A 150 7.77 -4.21 -14.61
CA CYS A 150 8.79 -4.68 -13.67
C CYS A 150 8.20 -5.68 -12.65
N ARG A 151 9.05 -6.61 -12.17
CA ARG A 151 8.80 -7.48 -11.02
C ARG A 151 9.85 -7.22 -9.95
N ILE A 152 9.41 -6.96 -8.73
CA ILE A 152 10.26 -6.62 -7.60
C ILE A 152 9.94 -7.59 -6.46
N GLU A 153 10.91 -8.35 -5.99
CA GLU A 153 10.65 -9.49 -5.10
C GLU A 153 11.64 -9.56 -3.93
N GLY A 154 11.16 -9.97 -2.75
CA GLY A 154 12.02 -10.29 -1.61
C GLY A 154 12.64 -9.07 -0.92
N THR A 155 11.93 -7.95 -0.88
CA THR A 155 12.46 -6.69 -0.34
C THR A 155 12.01 -6.41 1.08
N VAL A 156 12.71 -5.51 1.77
CA VAL A 156 12.14 -4.76 2.89
C VAL A 156 11.01 -3.87 2.35
N THR A 157 11.31 -2.98 1.39
CA THR A 157 10.31 -2.17 0.68
C THR A 157 10.55 -2.30 -0.82
N GLY A 158 9.59 -2.75 -1.63
CA GLY A 158 9.81 -2.98 -3.08
C GLY A 158 10.22 -1.69 -3.81
N ILE A 159 9.33 -0.70 -3.75
CA ILE A 159 9.62 0.67 -4.17
C ILE A 159 9.34 1.60 -3.00
N GLU A 160 10.32 2.40 -2.60
CA GLU A 160 10.15 3.46 -1.63
C GLU A 160 10.41 4.80 -2.31
N ALA A 161 9.36 5.60 -2.50
CA ALA A 161 9.47 6.93 -3.07
C ALA A 161 9.29 7.98 -1.97
N LEU A 162 10.33 8.78 -1.75
CA LEU A 162 10.39 9.83 -0.74
C LEU A 162 10.67 11.15 -1.46
N PHE A 163 9.71 12.09 -1.45
CA PHE A 163 9.84 13.37 -2.14
C PHE A 163 10.14 13.19 -3.64
N ALA A 164 9.37 12.34 -4.32
CA ALA A 164 9.67 11.92 -5.70
C ALA A 164 8.43 11.81 -6.60
N ASN A 165 8.69 11.94 -7.92
CA ASN A 165 7.68 11.79 -8.97
C ASN A 165 7.91 10.48 -9.72
N LEU A 166 6.86 9.66 -9.87
CA LEU A 166 6.99 8.40 -10.61
C LEU A 166 5.72 7.93 -11.34
N THR A 167 5.94 7.27 -12.47
CA THR A 167 4.92 6.54 -13.22
C THR A 167 5.24 5.05 -13.20
N LEU A 168 4.28 4.25 -12.78
CA LEU A 168 4.35 2.80 -12.73
C LEU A 168 3.33 2.20 -13.70
N LYS A 169 3.77 1.36 -14.64
CA LYS A 169 2.87 0.65 -15.55
C LYS A 169 3.09 -0.85 -15.46
N GLY A 170 2.12 -1.61 -14.99
CA GLY A 170 2.24 -3.08 -14.89
C GLY A 170 3.35 -3.56 -13.94
N VAL A 171 3.75 -2.73 -12.97
CA VAL A 171 4.79 -3.04 -11.98
C VAL A 171 4.20 -3.84 -10.82
N ARG A 172 4.85 -4.94 -10.44
CA ARG A 172 4.44 -5.75 -9.28
C ARG A 172 5.52 -5.85 -8.24
N ALA A 173 5.15 -5.63 -6.98
CA ALA A 173 5.99 -5.91 -5.82
C ALA A 173 5.43 -7.12 -5.07
N GLU A 174 6.23 -8.15 -4.86
CA GLU A 174 5.77 -9.44 -4.36
C GLU A 174 6.67 -9.99 -3.26
N ARG A 175 6.10 -10.67 -2.26
CA ARG A 175 6.86 -11.36 -1.20
C ARG A 175 7.84 -10.43 -0.47
N SER A 176 7.36 -9.23 -0.15
CA SER A 176 8.13 -8.17 0.50
C SER A 176 7.51 -7.78 1.84
N ALA A 177 8.26 -7.14 2.74
CA ALA A 177 7.62 -6.61 3.94
C ALA A 177 6.64 -5.48 3.57
N THR A 178 7.08 -4.49 2.80
CA THR A 178 6.22 -3.52 2.13
C THR A 178 6.38 -3.66 0.62
N GLY A 179 5.29 -3.80 -0.14
CA GLY A 179 5.35 -3.85 -1.59
C GLY A 179 5.78 -2.52 -2.18
N MET A 180 5.00 -1.46 -1.95
CA MET A 180 5.33 -0.11 -2.40
C MET A 180 4.96 0.93 -1.34
N ARG A 181 5.84 1.91 -1.13
CA ARG A 181 5.61 3.04 -0.23
C ARG A 181 5.86 4.35 -0.95
N PHE A 182 4.90 5.26 -0.83
CA PHE A 182 4.95 6.60 -1.40
C PHE A 182 4.75 7.59 -0.27
N GLN A 183 5.73 8.46 -0.05
CA GLN A 183 5.69 9.51 0.96
C GLN A 183 6.10 10.83 0.33
N ASP A 184 5.24 11.85 0.50
CA ASP A 184 5.44 13.17 -0.12
C ASP A 184 5.69 13.05 -1.63
N ALA A 185 4.93 12.17 -2.31
CA ALA A 185 5.17 11.77 -3.69
C ALA A 185 3.98 12.07 -4.61
N LEU A 186 4.28 12.30 -5.90
CA LEU A 186 3.29 12.34 -6.97
C LEU A 186 3.40 11.06 -7.79
N VAL A 187 2.35 10.23 -7.76
CA VAL A 187 2.38 8.89 -8.34
C VAL A 187 1.23 8.61 -9.30
N THR A 188 1.56 8.08 -10.47
CA THR A 188 0.60 7.49 -11.40
C THR A 188 0.86 5.99 -11.51
N ILE A 189 -0.16 5.16 -11.26
CA ILE A 189 -0.08 3.70 -11.37
C ILE A 189 -1.12 3.21 -12.38
N GLU A 190 -0.67 2.49 -13.40
CA GLU A 190 -1.50 1.88 -14.43
C GLU A 190 -1.26 0.36 -14.47
N GLY A 191 -2.15 -0.40 -13.86
CA GLY A 191 -2.00 -1.84 -13.68
C GLY A 191 -0.89 -2.21 -12.70
N GLY A 192 -0.59 -3.51 -12.63
CA GLY A 192 0.37 -4.03 -11.64
C GLY A 192 -0.25 -4.12 -10.26
N GLY A 193 0.54 -3.94 -9.20
CA GLY A 193 0.06 -3.97 -7.82
C GLY A 193 1.03 -4.63 -6.85
N ALA A 194 0.50 -5.23 -5.79
CA ALA A 194 1.32 -5.87 -4.75
C ALA A 194 0.68 -7.17 -4.25
N SER A 195 1.49 -8.20 -4.01
CA SER A 195 0.99 -9.47 -3.49
C SER A 195 1.91 -10.14 -2.50
N ASP A 196 1.31 -10.92 -1.59
CA ASP A 196 2.03 -11.70 -0.58
C ASP A 196 2.99 -10.85 0.28
N CYS A 197 2.62 -9.59 0.51
CA CYS A 197 3.37 -8.66 1.36
C CYS A 197 2.72 -8.50 2.73
N ASP A 198 3.49 -8.04 3.71
CA ASP A 198 2.89 -7.60 4.98
C ASP A 198 2.02 -6.36 4.74
N THR A 199 2.58 -5.34 4.09
CA THR A 199 1.83 -4.20 3.54
C THR A 199 1.98 -4.17 2.03
N GLY A 200 0.88 -4.22 1.28
CA GLY A 200 0.89 -4.17 -0.18
C GLY A 200 1.35 -2.81 -0.70
N MET A 201 0.56 -1.76 -0.42
CA MET A 201 0.86 -0.39 -0.83
C MET A 201 0.57 0.61 0.29
N SER A 202 1.47 1.57 0.48
CA SER A 202 1.34 2.64 1.48
C SER A 202 1.47 4.00 0.80
N PHE A 203 0.55 4.92 1.09
CA PHE A 203 0.56 6.29 0.58
C PHE A 203 0.43 7.26 1.75
N ILE A 204 1.39 8.17 1.89
CA ILE A 204 1.47 9.10 3.02
C ILE A 204 1.72 10.49 2.44
N GLN A 205 0.88 11.46 2.78
CA GLN A 205 1.06 12.86 2.36
C GLN A 205 1.32 13.02 0.86
N SER A 206 0.62 12.22 0.04
CA SER A 206 0.91 12.09 -1.40
C SER A 206 -0.27 12.49 -2.27
N GLU A 207 -0.05 12.56 -3.58
CA GLU A 207 -1.10 12.60 -4.59
C GLU A 207 -0.96 11.39 -5.52
N ALA A 208 -2.05 10.61 -5.64
CA ALA A 208 -2.02 9.34 -6.34
C ALA A 208 -3.17 9.19 -7.35
N THR A 209 -2.83 8.87 -8.59
CA THR A 209 -3.78 8.36 -9.59
C THR A 209 -3.49 6.88 -9.82
N VAL A 210 -4.45 6.01 -9.52
CA VAL A 210 -4.28 4.56 -9.50
C VAL A 210 -5.36 3.93 -10.36
N ARG A 211 -4.98 3.15 -11.38
CA ARG A 211 -5.93 2.48 -12.28
C ARG A 211 -5.59 1.01 -12.46
N GLY A 212 -6.58 0.13 -12.39
CA GLY A 212 -6.42 -1.28 -12.78
C GLY A 212 -5.46 -2.10 -11.93
N VAL A 213 -5.16 -1.67 -10.70
CA VAL A 213 -4.22 -2.38 -9.82
C VAL A 213 -4.82 -3.67 -9.25
N SER A 214 -3.96 -4.64 -8.96
CA SER A 214 -4.30 -5.88 -8.26
C SER A 214 -3.50 -5.98 -6.96
N VAL A 215 -4.19 -5.92 -5.83
CA VAL A 215 -3.56 -5.96 -4.49
C VAL A 215 -4.12 -7.18 -3.74
N VAL A 216 -3.32 -8.23 -3.66
CA VAL A 216 -3.83 -9.57 -3.31
C VAL A 216 -3.00 -10.27 -2.23
N GLY A 217 -3.65 -10.89 -1.26
CA GLY A 217 -2.97 -11.79 -0.31
C GLY A 217 -2.08 -11.08 0.71
N ASN A 218 -2.29 -9.78 0.96
CA ASN A 218 -1.47 -9.01 1.89
C ASN A 218 -2.09 -8.98 3.30
N ARG A 219 -1.29 -8.79 4.35
CA ARG A 219 -1.88 -8.51 5.69
C ARG A 219 -2.62 -7.16 5.66
N VAL A 220 -1.99 -6.15 5.09
CA VAL A 220 -2.58 -4.84 4.79
C VAL A 220 -2.49 -4.63 3.28
N GLY A 221 -3.62 -4.48 2.59
CA GLY A 221 -3.67 -4.28 1.14
C GLY A 221 -3.16 -2.89 0.77
N MET A 222 -3.97 -1.86 1.01
CA MET A 222 -3.61 -0.46 0.80
C MET A 222 -3.85 0.36 2.06
N GLU A 223 -2.82 1.06 2.54
CA GLU A 223 -2.89 2.03 3.62
C GLU A 223 -2.64 3.43 3.07
N VAL A 224 -3.56 4.35 3.32
CA VAL A 224 -3.54 5.71 2.76
C VAL A 224 -3.77 6.72 3.88
N ARG A 225 -2.86 7.70 4.02
CA ARG A 225 -2.91 8.70 5.10
C ARG A 225 -2.61 10.09 4.55
N HIS A 226 -3.43 11.09 4.90
CA HIS A 226 -3.22 12.49 4.51
C HIS A 226 -2.99 12.68 3.00
N THR A 227 -3.65 11.85 2.18
CA THR A 227 -3.35 11.71 0.74
C THR A 227 -4.59 12.05 -0.08
N SER A 228 -4.36 12.67 -1.25
CA SER A 228 -5.37 12.79 -2.30
C SER A 228 -5.23 11.62 -3.26
N ILE A 229 -6.19 10.69 -3.25
CA ILE A 229 -6.12 9.46 -4.05
C ILE A 229 -7.35 9.31 -4.94
N TYR A 230 -7.09 9.16 -6.25
CA TYR A 230 -8.08 8.73 -7.23
C TYR A 230 -7.76 7.31 -7.68
N MET A 231 -8.64 6.37 -7.33
CA MET A 231 -8.49 4.96 -7.65
C MET A 231 -9.64 4.48 -8.53
N GLN A 232 -9.31 3.84 -9.66
CA GLN A 232 -10.27 3.33 -10.62
C GLN A 232 -10.02 1.86 -10.96
N ASP A 233 -11.07 1.05 -11.02
CA ASP A 233 -11.05 -0.33 -11.54
C ASP A 233 -10.02 -1.26 -10.86
N GLY A 234 -9.78 -1.07 -9.56
CA GLY A 234 -8.87 -1.92 -8.80
C GLY A 234 -9.48 -3.24 -8.34
N SER A 235 -8.64 -4.25 -8.13
CA SER A 235 -9.01 -5.55 -7.55
C SER A 235 -8.23 -5.79 -6.25
N LEU A 236 -8.90 -5.62 -5.12
CA LEU A 236 -8.33 -5.87 -3.78
C LEU A 236 -8.94 -7.14 -3.22
N ALA A 237 -8.15 -8.21 -3.12
CA ALA A 237 -8.69 -9.51 -2.71
C ALA A 237 -7.81 -10.28 -1.74
N MET A 238 -8.44 -11.09 -0.88
CA MET A 238 -7.72 -12.01 0.02
C MET A 238 -6.73 -11.31 0.97
N ASN A 239 -6.91 -10.00 1.22
CA ASN A 239 -6.11 -9.28 2.19
C ASN A 239 -6.75 -9.41 3.57
N ARG A 240 -5.97 -9.36 4.67
CA ARG A 240 -6.59 -9.28 6.00
C ARG A 240 -7.30 -7.92 6.20
N SER A 241 -6.78 -6.84 5.64
CA SER A 241 -7.45 -5.53 5.54
C SER A 241 -7.25 -4.99 4.14
N ALA A 242 -8.32 -4.70 3.38
CA ALA A 242 -8.19 -4.40 1.96
C ALA A 242 -7.70 -2.97 1.69
N PHE A 243 -8.44 -1.97 2.18
CA PHE A 243 -8.16 -0.57 1.92
C PHE A 243 -8.50 0.28 3.15
N SER A 244 -7.56 1.05 3.66
CA SER A 244 -7.81 2.03 4.73
C SER A 244 -7.37 3.43 4.31
N CYS A 245 -8.24 4.42 4.50
CA CYS A 245 -7.93 5.84 4.33
C CYS A 245 -8.16 6.61 5.63
N ASP A 246 -7.17 7.40 6.03
CA ASP A 246 -7.19 8.28 7.19
C ASP A 246 -6.91 9.72 6.75
N SER A 247 -7.84 10.64 7.03
CA SER A 247 -7.70 12.07 6.74
C SER A 247 -7.42 12.35 5.26
N CYS A 248 -8.16 11.68 4.38
CA CYS A 248 -7.92 11.67 2.94
C CYS A 248 -8.92 12.51 2.14
N ARG A 249 -8.53 12.86 0.90
CA ARG A 249 -9.47 13.14 -0.19
C ARG A 249 -9.51 11.93 -1.12
N LEU A 250 -10.65 11.25 -1.20
CA LEU A 250 -10.79 9.96 -1.87
C LEU A 250 -11.79 10.00 -3.02
N LYS A 251 -11.41 9.44 -4.16
CA LYS A 251 -12.39 8.93 -5.13
C LYS A 251 -12.04 7.49 -5.48
N LEU A 252 -12.85 6.56 -5.00
CA LEU A 252 -12.77 5.13 -5.33
C LEU A 252 -13.91 4.80 -6.31
N ALA A 253 -13.56 4.34 -7.51
CA ALA A 253 -14.52 4.14 -8.59
C ALA A 253 -14.35 2.79 -9.28
N GLY A 254 -15.41 2.01 -9.42
CA GLY A 254 -15.36 0.72 -10.11
C GLY A 254 -14.52 -0.34 -9.37
N GLY A 255 -14.32 -1.48 -10.02
CA GLY A 255 -13.51 -2.56 -9.47
C GLY A 255 -14.18 -3.34 -8.33
N ALA A 256 -13.37 -4.09 -7.59
CA ALA A 256 -13.85 -5.04 -6.60
C ALA A 256 -12.93 -5.14 -5.38
N VAL A 257 -13.56 -5.25 -4.20
CA VAL A 257 -12.95 -5.49 -2.90
C VAL A 257 -13.59 -6.73 -2.32
N LEU A 258 -12.94 -7.88 -2.56
CA LEU A 258 -13.54 -9.20 -2.40
C LEU A 258 -12.77 -10.12 -1.47
N ASP A 259 -13.48 -10.92 -0.67
CA ASP A 259 -12.87 -12.02 0.07
C ASP A 259 -11.73 -11.56 1.03
N ASN A 260 -11.82 -10.34 1.54
CA ASN A 260 -10.85 -9.79 2.50
C ASN A 260 -11.32 -10.01 3.95
N GLY A 261 -10.44 -9.80 4.91
CA GLY A 261 -10.84 -9.72 6.32
C GLY A 261 -11.79 -8.54 6.53
N ARG A 262 -11.28 -7.32 6.27
CA ARG A 262 -12.05 -6.07 6.21
C ARG A 262 -12.04 -5.52 4.79
N GLY A 263 -13.16 -4.97 4.34
CA GLY A 263 -13.27 -4.28 3.06
C GLY A 263 -12.61 -2.90 3.07
N VAL A 264 -13.40 -1.86 2.82
CA VAL A 264 -12.93 -0.46 2.80
C VAL A 264 -13.17 0.20 4.16
N THR A 265 -12.15 0.83 4.74
CA THR A 265 -12.24 1.57 6.01
C THR A 265 -11.88 3.02 5.78
N LEU A 266 -12.80 3.95 6.03
CA LEU A 266 -12.58 5.38 5.87
C LEU A 266 -12.72 6.11 7.21
N PHE A 267 -11.69 6.84 7.59
CA PHE A 267 -11.63 7.67 8.79
C PHE A 267 -11.40 9.12 8.38
N GLU A 268 -12.26 10.04 8.84
CA GLU A 268 -12.17 11.48 8.60
C GLU A 268 -11.89 11.83 7.13
N THR A 269 -12.50 11.06 6.22
CA THR A 269 -12.24 11.13 4.79
C THR A 269 -13.37 11.84 4.06
N GLU A 270 -13.03 12.64 3.06
CA GLU A 270 -14.00 13.28 2.17
C GLU A 270 -13.92 12.70 0.75
N GLY A 271 -15.07 12.57 0.07
CA GLY A 271 -15.11 12.26 -1.36
C GLY A 271 -16.19 11.25 -1.76
N SER A 272 -15.82 10.21 -2.52
CA SER A 272 -16.80 9.25 -3.05
C SER A 272 -16.29 7.81 -3.17
N VAL A 273 -17.20 6.86 -2.97
CA VAL A 273 -17.06 5.44 -3.30
C VAL A 273 -18.21 5.08 -4.25
N THR A 274 -17.89 4.80 -5.51
CA THR A 274 -18.90 4.66 -6.56
C THR A 274 -18.67 3.45 -7.44
N GLY A 275 -19.71 2.65 -7.70
CA GLY A 275 -19.60 1.53 -8.66
C GLY A 275 -18.72 0.37 -8.19
N VAL A 276 -18.40 0.26 -6.90
CA VAL A 276 -17.49 -0.75 -6.36
C VAL A 276 -18.26 -1.97 -5.88
N LYS A 277 -17.73 -3.17 -6.19
CA LYS A 277 -18.22 -4.42 -5.59
C LYS A 277 -17.50 -4.71 -4.28
N LEU A 278 -18.20 -4.57 -3.16
CA LEU A 278 -17.72 -4.81 -1.79
C LEU A 278 -18.38 -6.08 -1.24
N ALA A 279 -17.77 -7.25 -1.47
CA ALA A 279 -18.45 -8.51 -1.22
C ALA A 279 -17.61 -9.59 -0.57
N ARG A 280 -18.26 -10.44 0.23
CA ARG A 280 -17.64 -11.59 0.92
C ARG A 280 -16.43 -11.22 1.78
N ASN A 281 -16.36 -9.99 2.27
CA ASN A 281 -15.37 -9.65 3.28
C ASN A 281 -15.84 -10.24 4.61
N SER A 282 -14.94 -10.90 5.37
CA SER A 282 -15.33 -11.68 6.55
C SER A 282 -15.87 -10.82 7.70
N ASP A 283 -15.50 -9.54 7.71
CA ASP A 283 -16.02 -8.52 8.61
C ASP A 283 -17.01 -7.65 7.81
N TYR A 284 -16.72 -6.35 7.64
CA TYR A 284 -17.60 -5.42 6.93
C TYR A 284 -17.17 -5.15 5.49
N GLY A 285 -18.14 -4.71 4.66
CA GLY A 285 -17.89 -4.22 3.30
C GLY A 285 -17.28 -2.81 3.29
N LEU A 286 -17.92 -1.86 3.97
CA LEU A 286 -17.49 -0.46 4.06
C LEU A 286 -17.68 0.09 5.47
N SER A 287 -16.65 0.67 6.06
CA SER A 287 -16.70 1.40 7.32
C SER A 287 -16.48 2.89 7.07
N LEU A 288 -17.30 3.74 7.68
CA LEU A 288 -17.26 5.19 7.59
C LEU A 288 -17.23 5.76 9.01
N THR A 289 -16.15 6.44 9.36
CA THR A 289 -16.00 7.09 10.68
C THR A 289 -15.67 8.55 10.48
N GLY A 290 -16.52 9.46 10.99
CA GLY A 290 -16.35 10.91 10.85
C GLY A 290 -16.20 11.38 9.40
N SER A 291 -16.69 10.59 8.44
CA SER A 291 -16.36 10.75 7.02
C SER A 291 -17.49 11.44 6.26
N ARG A 292 -17.14 12.30 5.29
CA ARG A 292 -18.08 12.99 4.40
C ARG A 292 -17.98 12.41 2.99
N VAL A 293 -18.51 11.21 2.84
CA VAL A 293 -18.38 10.40 1.62
C VAL A 293 -19.74 10.15 0.97
N ARG A 294 -19.76 10.30 -0.36
CA ARG A 294 -20.87 9.88 -1.22
C ARG A 294 -20.68 8.41 -1.58
N VAL A 295 -21.65 7.56 -1.22
CA VAL A 295 -21.62 6.12 -1.50
C VAL A 295 -22.72 5.81 -2.50
N SER A 296 -22.38 5.59 -3.78
CA SER A 296 -23.40 5.38 -4.82
C SER A 296 -23.10 4.23 -5.77
N ASP A 297 -24.14 3.61 -6.31
CA ASP A 297 -24.01 2.61 -7.38
C ASP A 297 -23.14 1.38 -7.00
N ASN A 298 -22.93 1.14 -5.70
CA ASN A 298 -22.09 0.05 -5.22
C ASN A 298 -22.90 -1.24 -5.05
N VAL A 299 -22.19 -2.37 -5.05
CA VAL A 299 -22.76 -3.68 -4.69
C VAL A 299 -22.10 -4.16 -3.41
N ILE A 300 -22.80 -4.04 -2.29
CA ILE A 300 -22.33 -4.33 -0.94
C ILE A 300 -23.05 -5.57 -0.40
N THR A 301 -22.48 -6.75 -0.62
CA THR A 301 -23.23 -8.02 -0.45
C THR A 301 -22.43 -9.13 0.18
N GLY A 302 -23.10 -9.97 0.98
CA GLY A 302 -22.50 -11.19 1.51
C GLY A 302 -21.32 -10.97 2.45
N ASN A 303 -21.19 -9.79 3.09
CA ASN A 303 -20.15 -9.55 4.09
C ASN A 303 -20.49 -10.23 5.41
N GLY A 304 -19.49 -10.69 6.15
CA GLY A 304 -19.63 -11.57 7.31
C GLY A 304 -20.12 -10.88 8.58
N THR A 305 -20.04 -9.55 8.65
CA THR A 305 -20.71 -8.74 9.67
C THR A 305 -21.63 -7.73 8.99
N GLN A 306 -21.19 -6.49 8.79
CA GLN A 306 -22.04 -5.40 8.29
C GLN A 306 -21.80 -5.16 6.78
N GLY A 307 -22.85 -4.82 6.05
CA GLY A 307 -22.67 -4.24 4.72
C GLY A 307 -21.93 -2.91 4.84
N MET A 308 -22.55 -1.97 5.56
CA MET A 308 -21.97 -0.68 5.94
C MET A 308 -21.95 -0.51 7.45
N LEU A 309 -20.80 -0.07 7.98
CA LEU A 309 -20.61 0.34 9.37
C LEU A 309 -20.39 1.85 9.41
N VAL A 310 -21.19 2.58 10.18
CA VAL A 310 -21.20 4.05 10.18
C VAL A 310 -21.03 4.58 11.60
N PHE A 311 -20.11 5.53 11.78
CA PHE A 311 -19.83 6.24 13.02
C PHE A 311 -19.75 7.75 12.76
N ASP A 312 -20.90 8.41 12.81
CA ASP A 312 -21.03 9.86 12.63
C ASP A 312 -20.40 10.38 11.32
N GLY A 313 -20.67 11.64 11.01
CA GLY A 313 -20.22 12.26 9.78
C GLY A 313 -21.30 12.29 8.71
N SER A 314 -21.19 13.30 7.85
CA SER A 314 -22.24 13.67 6.90
C SER A 314 -22.24 12.83 5.61
N ALA A 315 -21.91 11.54 5.70
CA ALA A 315 -21.96 10.61 4.57
C ALA A 315 -23.40 10.27 4.16
N VAL A 316 -23.60 9.93 2.88
CA VAL A 316 -24.91 9.56 2.32
C VAL A 316 -24.72 8.39 1.36
N ALA A 317 -25.62 7.40 1.42
CA ALA A 317 -25.61 6.24 0.55
C ALA A 317 -26.87 6.15 -0.32
N TRP A 318 -26.76 6.12 -1.65
CA TRP A 318 -27.94 5.98 -2.51
C TRP A 318 -27.68 5.12 -3.74
N ASP A 319 -28.74 4.54 -4.30
CA ASP A 319 -28.67 3.71 -5.51
C ASP A 319 -27.67 2.54 -5.41
N ASN A 320 -27.39 2.06 -4.20
CA ASN A 320 -26.57 0.87 -3.97
C ASN A 320 -27.45 -0.39 -3.91
N VAL A 321 -26.84 -1.54 -4.19
CA VAL A 321 -27.37 -2.85 -3.83
C VAL A 321 -26.72 -3.27 -2.51
N ILE A 322 -27.49 -3.27 -1.42
CA ILE A 322 -27.00 -3.64 -0.08
C ILE A 322 -27.88 -4.78 0.44
N SER A 323 -27.39 -6.01 0.39
CA SER A 323 -28.20 -7.18 0.74
C SER A 323 -27.36 -8.40 1.08
N GLY A 324 -27.97 -9.34 1.81
CA GLY A 324 -27.35 -10.64 2.10
C GLY A 324 -26.11 -10.58 2.98
N ASN A 325 -25.83 -9.44 3.63
CA ASN A 325 -24.78 -9.34 4.65
C ASN A 325 -25.21 -10.11 5.90
N ALA A 326 -24.33 -10.81 6.60
CA ALA A 326 -24.75 -11.72 7.67
C ALA A 326 -25.35 -10.97 8.88
N GLY A 327 -24.74 -9.86 9.27
CA GLY A 327 -25.26 -8.92 10.27
C GLY A 327 -26.30 -7.97 9.69
N HIS A 328 -26.03 -6.68 9.73
CA HIS A 328 -26.90 -5.62 9.22
C HIS A 328 -26.42 -5.15 7.86
N ASP A 329 -27.35 -4.72 7.01
CA ASP A 329 -27.00 -4.04 5.76
C ASP A 329 -26.44 -2.65 6.06
N ILE A 330 -27.02 -1.95 7.04
CA ILE A 330 -26.47 -0.73 7.62
C ILE A 330 -26.47 -0.84 9.14
N TYR A 331 -25.29 -0.69 9.73
CA TYR A 331 -25.09 -0.54 11.17
C TYR A 331 -24.63 0.88 11.47
N ASN A 332 -25.56 1.75 11.91
CA ASN A 332 -25.20 3.08 12.37
C ASN A 332 -24.97 3.05 13.88
N ALA A 333 -23.69 3.09 14.26
CA ALA A 333 -23.23 3.14 15.63
C ALA A 333 -23.13 4.59 16.17
N GLY A 334 -23.25 5.58 15.28
CA GLY A 334 -23.17 7.00 15.61
C GLY A 334 -24.42 7.54 16.30
N ASN A 335 -24.39 8.83 16.60
CA ASN A 335 -25.50 9.62 17.12
C ASN A 335 -26.12 10.55 16.06
N GLU A 336 -25.56 10.59 14.85
CA GLU A 336 -26.11 11.35 13.72
C GLU A 336 -27.03 10.49 12.83
N GLU A 337 -28.00 11.13 12.17
CA GLU A 337 -28.84 10.46 11.18
C GLU A 337 -28.02 10.09 9.94
N PHE A 338 -28.10 8.82 9.52
CA PHE A 338 -27.52 8.36 8.27
C PHE A 338 -28.59 8.25 7.18
N ARG A 339 -28.37 8.94 6.07
CA ARG A 339 -29.32 8.98 4.93
C ARG A 339 -28.95 7.91 3.91
N ALA A 340 -29.88 7.00 3.66
CA ALA A 340 -29.71 5.86 2.77
C ALA A 340 -30.86 5.70 1.75
N PRO A 341 -31.28 6.75 1.00
CA PRO A 341 -32.43 6.66 0.10
C PRO A 341 -32.16 5.81 -1.14
N ASN A 342 -33.22 5.26 -1.74
CA ASN A 342 -33.20 4.59 -3.04
C ASN A 342 -32.22 3.41 -3.18
N ASN A 343 -31.82 2.79 -2.08
CA ASN A 343 -31.02 1.57 -2.13
C ASN A 343 -31.91 0.33 -2.36
N HIS A 344 -31.35 -0.72 -2.94
CA HIS A 344 -31.99 -2.01 -3.14
C HIS A 344 -31.54 -3.00 -2.06
N TRP A 345 -32.51 -3.57 -1.34
CA TRP A 345 -32.28 -4.33 -0.10
C TRP A 345 -32.41 -5.86 -0.26
N GLY A 346 -32.73 -6.34 -1.46
CA GLY A 346 -33.11 -7.73 -1.68
C GLY A 346 -34.51 -8.06 -1.14
N GLU A 347 -34.93 -9.32 -1.24
CA GLU A 347 -36.29 -9.75 -0.94
C GLU A 347 -36.70 -9.60 0.54
N GLY A 348 -35.74 -9.71 1.46
CA GLY A 348 -35.98 -9.64 2.90
C GLY A 348 -36.14 -8.21 3.46
N GLY A 349 -35.93 -7.18 2.63
CA GLY A 349 -35.87 -5.79 3.10
C GLY A 349 -34.57 -5.48 3.88
N PRO A 350 -34.39 -4.21 4.31
CA PRO A 350 -33.15 -3.76 4.94
C PRO A 350 -33.00 -4.28 6.37
N LYS A 351 -31.81 -4.80 6.70
CA LYS A 351 -31.41 -5.03 8.10
C LYS A 351 -30.68 -3.81 8.64
N ILE A 352 -31.27 -3.12 9.62
CA ILE A 352 -30.79 -1.82 10.12
C ILE A 352 -30.55 -1.88 11.63
N TYR A 353 -29.43 -1.31 12.08
CA TYR A 353 -29.21 -0.91 13.46
C TYR A 353 -29.02 0.60 13.55
N ASP A 354 -29.68 1.26 14.51
CA ASP A 354 -29.81 2.72 14.60
C ASP A 354 -29.38 3.33 15.96
N ASN A 355 -28.56 2.60 16.73
CA ASN A 355 -28.06 3.02 18.04
C ASN A 355 -29.17 3.49 19.01
N SER A 356 -30.22 2.67 19.16
CA SER A 356 -31.37 2.96 20.01
C SER A 356 -32.08 4.27 19.63
N GLY A 357 -32.20 4.52 18.33
CA GLY A 357 -32.84 5.71 17.76
C GLY A 357 -31.98 6.97 17.71
N ARG A 358 -30.78 7.00 18.32
CA ARG A 358 -29.86 8.15 18.21
C ARG A 358 -29.25 8.25 16.81
N GLY A 359 -28.82 7.13 16.26
CA GLY A 359 -28.25 7.01 14.92
C GLY A 359 -29.29 6.62 13.88
N ARG A 360 -30.43 7.31 13.81
CA ARG A 360 -31.53 6.96 12.90
C ARG A 360 -31.02 6.73 11.47
N VAL A 361 -31.51 5.69 10.80
CA VAL A 361 -31.20 5.44 9.38
C VAL A 361 -32.44 5.68 8.53
N ASN A 362 -32.32 6.59 7.56
CA ASN A 362 -33.42 6.98 6.68
C ASN A 362 -33.30 6.30 5.31
N VAL A 363 -34.07 5.23 5.11
CA VAL A 363 -33.94 4.30 3.97
C VAL A 363 -34.94 4.50 2.83
N ASN A 364 -35.58 5.68 2.74
CA ASN A 364 -36.66 5.99 1.77
C ASN A 364 -36.63 5.09 0.52
N PRO A 365 -37.59 4.14 0.39
CA PRO A 365 -37.48 3.08 -0.60
C PRO A 365 -37.51 3.63 -2.03
N LYS A 366 -36.81 2.95 -2.93
CA LYS A 366 -36.90 3.21 -4.37
C LYS A 366 -38.33 2.83 -4.81
N ARG A 367 -39.07 3.80 -5.37
CA ARG A 367 -40.43 3.56 -5.91
C ARG A 367 -40.41 2.65 -7.11
#